data_AF-A0A972W4D3-F1
#
_entry.id   AF-A0A972W4D3-F1
#
_cell.length_a   1.000
_cell.length_b   1.000
_cell.length_c   1.000
_cell.angle_alpha   90.00
_cell.angle_beta   90.00
_cell.angle_gamma   90.00
#
_symmetry.space_group_name_H-M   'P 1'
#
loop_
_entity.id
_entity.type
_entity.pdbx_description
1 polymer ?
#
loop_
_entity_poly.entity_id
_entity_poly.type
_entity_poly.pdbx_seq_one_letter_code
_entity_poly.pdbx_strand_id
1 'polypeptide(L)'
;MKHLILMAILLLTVGFANAQRLKNSSGSTIGYIQDGRVKNSSGSTIGYFENDRVKNSSGSTIGYFENGRVKNSSGNTIGSVDNGRVKNSSGSTIGYFENGRVKNSSGSTIGYYEDVRGVHAALYFFFFFY
;
A
#
# COMPACT_ATOMS: atom_id res chain seq x y z
N MET A 1 -34.59 -30.74 -2.64
CA MET A 1 -34.52 -29.76 -1.52
C MET A 1 -33.17 -29.73 -0.81
N LYS A 2 -32.51 -30.87 -0.54
CA LYS A 2 -31.19 -30.93 0.14
C LYS A 2 -30.06 -30.24 -0.64
N HIS A 3 -30.07 -30.33 -1.98
CA HIS A 3 -29.08 -29.70 -2.85
C HIS A 3 -29.25 -28.17 -2.99
N LEU A 4 -30.47 -27.64 -2.84
CA LEU A 4 -30.71 -26.20 -2.81
C LEU A 4 -30.17 -25.57 -1.54
N ILE A 5 -30.31 -26.26 -0.40
CA ILE A 5 -29.77 -25.80 0.88
C ILE A 5 -28.23 -25.80 0.85
N LEU A 6 -27.60 -26.81 0.23
CA LEU A 6 -26.14 -26.82 0.02
C LEU A 6 -25.65 -25.67 -0.87
N MET A 7 -26.35 -25.35 -1.97
CA MET A 7 -25.98 -24.20 -2.82
C MET A 7 -26.19 -22.86 -2.10
N ALA A 8 -27.25 -22.72 -1.29
CA ALA A 8 -27.49 -21.50 -0.52
C ALA A 8 -26.43 -21.27 0.56
N ILE A 9 -25.93 -22.34 1.19
CA ILE A 9 -24.83 -22.28 2.16
C ILE A 9 -23.49 -21.98 1.46
N LEU A 10 -23.25 -22.53 0.26
CA LEU A 10 -22.04 -22.24 -0.55
C LEU A 10 -22.02 -20.80 -1.09
N LEU A 11 -23.19 -20.20 -1.36
CA LEU A 11 -23.30 -18.78 -1.73
C LEU A 11 -23.16 -17.82 -0.54
N LEU A 12 -23.29 -18.28 0.72
CA LEU A 12 -23.05 -17.43 1.89
C LEU A 12 -21.57 -17.36 2.29
N THR A 13 -20.72 -18.21 1.73
CA THR A 13 -19.28 -18.27 2.03
C THR A 13 -18.40 -17.49 1.06
N VAL A 14 -18.97 -16.67 0.16
CA VAL A 14 -18.18 -15.69 -0.60
C VAL A 14 -17.70 -14.66 0.41
N GLY A 15 -16.51 -14.92 0.96
CA GLY A 15 -15.93 -14.16 2.04
C GLY A 15 -15.95 -12.68 1.71
N PHE A 16 -16.29 -11.88 2.72
CA PHE A 16 -16.03 -10.45 2.73
C PHE A 16 -14.52 -10.24 2.57
N ALA A 17 -14.03 -10.24 1.33
CA ALA A 17 -12.69 -9.79 1.03
C ALA A 17 -12.69 -8.28 1.26
N ASN A 18 -12.33 -7.86 2.47
CA ASN A 18 -12.09 -6.45 2.74
C ASN A 18 -11.00 -5.98 1.79
N ALA A 19 -11.39 -5.17 0.80
CA ALA A 19 -10.45 -4.63 -0.18
C ALA A 19 -9.49 -3.70 0.56
N GLN A 20 -8.17 -3.92 0.43
CA GLN A 20 -7.20 -3.00 1.02
C GLN A 20 -7.25 -1.69 0.22
N ARG A 21 -7.61 -0.59 0.90
CA ARG A 21 -7.89 0.70 0.25
C ARG A 21 -6.89 1.75 0.66
N LEU A 22 -6.57 2.62 -0.29
CA LEU A 22 -5.83 3.85 -0.08
C LEU A 22 -6.75 5.02 -0.42
N LYS A 23 -6.81 6.01 0.47
CA LYS A 23 -7.66 7.20 0.31
C LYS A 23 -6.84 8.48 0.43
N ASN A 24 -7.23 9.52 -0.28
CA ASN A 24 -6.66 10.85 -0.08
C ASN A 24 -7.16 11.50 1.23
N SER A 25 -6.65 12.68 1.57
CA SER A 25 -7.04 13.44 2.76
C SER A 25 -8.53 13.78 2.83
N SER A 26 -9.22 13.89 1.68
CA SER A 26 -10.66 14.11 1.59
C SER A 26 -11.49 12.83 1.75
N GLY A 27 -10.85 11.66 1.91
CA GLY A 27 -11.52 10.36 2.08
C GLY A 27 -11.89 9.66 0.77
N SER A 28 -11.61 10.26 -0.39
CA SER A 28 -11.85 9.61 -1.69
C SER A 28 -10.85 8.49 -1.91
N THR A 29 -11.31 7.35 -2.42
CA THR A 29 -10.43 6.21 -2.75
C THR A 29 -9.56 6.55 -3.95
N ILE A 30 -8.25 6.46 -3.78
CA ILE A 30 -7.23 6.75 -4.81
C ILE A 30 -6.55 5.49 -5.35
N GLY A 31 -6.66 4.39 -4.61
CA GLY A 31 -6.09 3.13 -5.04
C GLY A 31 -6.45 1.96 -4.14
N TYR A 32 -6.04 0.79 -4.59
CA TYR A 32 -6.24 -0.48 -3.91
C TYR A 32 -4.96 -1.28 -3.91
N ILE A 33 -4.77 -2.12 -2.90
CA ILE A 33 -3.74 -3.15 -2.89
C ILE A 33 -4.43 -4.51 -2.80
N GLN A 34 -4.24 -5.34 -3.82
CA GLN A 34 -4.91 -6.63 -3.91
C GLN A 34 -3.92 -7.66 -4.43
N ASP A 35 -3.64 -8.70 -3.63
CA ASP A 35 -2.75 -9.80 -4.00
C ASP A 35 -1.38 -9.31 -4.52
N GLY A 36 -0.82 -8.32 -3.82
CA GLY A 36 0.45 -7.66 -4.21
C GLY A 36 0.31 -6.63 -5.34
N ARG A 37 -0.80 -6.56 -6.06
CA ARG A 37 -1.03 -5.57 -7.13
C ARG A 37 -1.44 -4.23 -6.52
N VAL A 38 -0.75 -3.17 -6.92
CA VAL A 38 -1.14 -1.79 -6.65
C VAL A 38 -2.00 -1.29 -7.81
N LYS A 39 -3.25 -0.94 -7.52
CA LYS A 39 -4.21 -0.44 -8.51
C LYS A 39 -4.58 1.01 -8.23
N ASN A 40 -4.83 1.79 -9.27
CA ASN A 40 -5.43 3.12 -9.12
C ASN A 40 -6.94 3.04 -8.83
N SER A 41 -7.58 4.18 -8.61
CA SER A 41 -9.02 4.27 -8.33
C SER A 41 -9.91 3.70 -9.43
N SER A 42 -9.45 3.73 -10.69
CA SER A 42 -10.14 3.13 -11.85
C SER A 42 -9.93 1.61 -11.97
N GLY A 43 -9.14 1.00 -11.09
CA GLY A 43 -8.87 -0.44 -11.07
C GLY A 43 -7.69 -0.90 -11.94
N SER A 44 -7.06 0.01 -12.69
CA SER A 44 -5.88 -0.30 -13.50
C SER A 44 -4.67 -0.56 -12.60
N THR A 45 -3.89 -1.60 -12.92
CA THR A 45 -2.67 -1.91 -12.17
C THR A 45 -1.57 -0.92 -12.52
N ILE A 46 -1.03 -0.23 -11.52
CA ILE A 46 0.05 0.76 -11.64
C ILE A 46 1.39 0.22 -11.11
N GLY A 47 1.37 -0.87 -10.37
CA GLY A 47 2.57 -1.53 -9.89
C GLY A 47 2.30 -2.78 -9.07
N TYR A 48 3.36 -3.31 -8.48
CA TYR A 48 3.32 -4.52 -7.68
C TYR A 48 4.27 -4.41 -6.48
N PHE A 49 3.87 -5.00 -5.36
CA PHE A 49 4.74 -5.36 -4.25
C PHE A 49 4.96 -6.88 -4.30
N GLU A 50 6.21 -7.31 -4.53
CA GLU A 50 6.53 -8.73 -4.74
C GLU A 50 7.94 -9.05 -4.22
N ASN A 51 8.04 -9.95 -3.24
CA ASN A 51 9.33 -10.45 -2.70
C ASN A 51 10.33 -9.30 -2.42
N ASP A 52 9.92 -8.34 -1.58
CA ASP A 52 10.66 -7.12 -1.23
C ASP A 52 10.93 -6.13 -2.37
N ARG A 53 10.48 -6.43 -3.59
CA ARG A 53 10.57 -5.54 -4.74
C ARG A 53 9.31 -4.70 -4.87
N VAL A 54 9.51 -3.48 -5.33
CA VAL A 54 8.46 -2.62 -5.86
C VAL A 54 8.63 -2.57 -7.38
N LYS A 55 7.60 -2.94 -8.11
CA LYS A 55 7.60 -2.99 -9.58
C LYS A 55 6.60 -1.99 -10.15
N ASN A 56 6.90 -1.48 -11.34
CA ASN A 56 5.92 -0.72 -12.13
C ASN A 56 4.89 -1.65 -12.81
N SER A 57 3.91 -1.06 -13.50
CA SER A 57 2.85 -1.81 -14.21
C SER A 57 3.37 -2.78 -15.27
N SER A 58 4.51 -2.49 -15.89
CA SER A 58 5.19 -3.35 -16.86
C SER A 58 5.99 -4.51 -16.23
N GLY A 59 6.07 -4.57 -14.89
CA GLY A 59 6.80 -5.61 -14.16
C GLY A 59 8.29 -5.32 -13.92
N SER A 60 8.80 -4.17 -14.36
CA SER A 60 10.18 -3.76 -14.07
C SER A 60 10.33 -3.31 -12.63
N THR A 61 11.40 -3.73 -11.97
CA THR A 61 11.71 -3.31 -10.60
C THR A 61 12.10 -1.83 -10.56
N ILE A 62 11.36 -1.03 -9.80
CA ILE A 62 11.61 0.41 -9.59
C ILE A 62 12.20 0.70 -8.22
N GLY A 63 12.14 -0.27 -7.30
CA GLY A 63 12.81 -0.17 -6.02
C GLY A 63 12.66 -1.42 -5.17
N TYR A 64 13.16 -1.32 -3.94
CA TYR A 64 13.17 -2.39 -2.96
C TYR A 64 12.82 -1.85 -1.58
N PHE A 65 12.19 -2.68 -0.76
CA PHE A 65 12.03 -2.44 0.66
C PHE A 65 12.55 -3.63 1.45
N GLU A 66 13.66 -3.44 2.16
CA GLU A 66 14.36 -4.51 2.85
C GLU A 66 14.95 -3.95 4.15
N ASN A 67 14.75 -4.66 5.27
CA ASN A 67 15.31 -4.29 6.59
C ASN A 67 15.04 -2.82 6.97
N GLY A 68 13.83 -2.32 6.70
CA GLY A 68 13.43 -0.94 6.98
C GLY A 68 14.00 0.11 6.02
N ARG A 69 14.80 -0.27 5.02
CA ARG A 69 15.38 0.66 4.03
C ARG A 69 14.59 0.61 2.74
N VAL A 70 14.34 1.79 2.17
CA VAL A 70 13.78 1.95 0.82
C VAL A 70 14.94 2.24 -0.13
N LYS A 71 15.08 1.41 -1.17
CA LYS A 71 16.11 1.56 -2.20
C LYS A 71 15.47 1.82 -3.56
N ASN A 72 16.14 2.58 -4.42
CA ASN A 72 15.76 2.70 -5.83
C ASN A 72 16.22 1.45 -6.62
N SER A 73 15.89 1.40 -7.92
CA SER A 73 16.25 0.28 -8.80
C SER A 73 17.78 0.05 -8.92
N SER A 74 18.59 1.09 -8.75
CA SER A 74 20.06 1.01 -8.72
C SER A 74 20.63 0.53 -7.38
N GLY A 75 19.80 0.29 -6.37
CA GLY A 75 20.21 -0.17 -5.04
C GLY A 75 20.58 0.94 -4.06
N ASN A 76 20.52 2.22 -4.47
CA ASN A 76 20.80 3.35 -3.58
C ASN A 76 19.65 3.54 -2.58
N THR A 77 19.98 3.76 -1.30
CA THR A 77 18.96 4.07 -0.29
C THR A 77 18.37 5.45 -0.54
N ILE A 78 17.06 5.51 -0.74
CA ILE A 78 16.30 6.76 -0.93
C ILE A 78 15.48 7.15 0.30
N GLY A 79 15.37 6.25 1.27
CA GLY A 79 14.74 6.53 2.54
C GLY A 79 14.70 5.32 3.46
N SER A 80 13.99 5.47 4.57
CA SER A 80 13.71 4.39 5.50
C SER A 80 12.31 4.50 6.09
N VAL A 81 11.78 3.35 6.48
CA VAL A 81 10.49 3.21 7.14
C VAL A 81 10.73 2.37 8.39
N ASP A 82 10.50 2.97 9.55
CA ASP A 82 10.71 2.31 10.83
C ASP A 82 9.67 2.78 11.85
N ASN A 83 9.03 1.82 12.52
CA ASN A 83 8.08 2.03 13.61
C ASN A 83 7.11 3.22 13.41
N GLY A 84 6.42 3.27 12.26
CA GLY A 84 5.45 4.33 11.95
C GLY A 84 6.05 5.65 11.44
N ARG A 85 7.37 5.78 11.37
CA ARG A 85 8.08 6.97 10.87
C ARG A 85 8.70 6.70 9.50
N VAL A 86 8.62 7.70 8.61
CA VAL A 86 9.18 7.68 7.27
C VAL A 86 10.26 8.75 7.15
N LYS A 87 11.46 8.38 6.70
CA LYS A 87 12.60 9.28 6.53
C LYS A 87 13.09 9.27 5.09
N ASN A 88 13.63 10.41 4.64
CA ASN A 88 14.35 10.49 3.37
C ASN A 88 15.79 9.96 3.50
N SER A 89 16.55 9.96 2.40
CA SER A 89 17.96 9.51 2.37
C SER A 89 18.89 10.31 3.29
N SER A 90 18.58 11.56 3.58
CA SER A 90 19.32 12.41 4.53
C SER A 90 18.97 12.14 6.00
N GLY A 91 18.01 11.25 6.27
CA GLY A 91 17.56 10.91 7.63
C GLY A 91 16.49 11.85 8.20
N SER A 92 16.08 12.88 7.47
CA SER A 92 15.00 13.79 7.87
C SER A 92 13.65 13.07 7.78
N THR A 93 12.80 13.28 8.78
CA THR A 93 11.44 12.71 8.78
C THR A 93 10.59 13.44 7.75
N ILE A 94 10.01 12.69 6.81
CA ILE A 94 9.12 13.21 5.76
C ILE A 94 7.65 12.87 6.02
N GLY A 95 7.39 11.93 6.92
CA GLY A 95 6.03 11.62 7.31
C GLY A 95 5.93 10.47 8.30
N TYR A 96 4.68 10.10 8.56
CA TYR A 96 4.30 9.08 9.52
C TYR A 96 3.15 8.25 8.98
N PHE A 97 3.03 7.02 9.47
CA PHE A 97 1.83 6.20 9.28
C PHE A 97 1.46 5.56 10.61
N GLU A 98 0.20 5.71 11.01
CA GLU A 98 -0.32 5.17 12.27
C GLU A 98 -1.84 5.12 12.21
N ASN A 99 -2.46 4.10 12.82
CA ASN A 99 -3.91 4.01 13.01
C ASN A 99 -4.73 4.30 11.73
N GLY A 100 -4.32 3.73 10.59
CA GLY A 100 -4.99 3.91 9.29
C GLY A 100 -4.80 5.29 8.64
N ARG A 101 -3.90 6.14 9.17
CA ARG A 101 -3.62 7.49 8.65
C ARG A 101 -2.18 7.59 8.16
N VAL A 102 -2.00 8.31 7.06
CA VAL A 102 -0.69 8.78 6.59
C VAL A 102 -0.60 10.28 6.82
N LYS A 103 0.47 10.73 7.48
CA LYS A 103 0.70 12.14 7.83
C LYS A 103 1.99 12.63 7.22
N ASN A 104 2.04 13.89 6.80
CA ASN A 104 3.29 14.54 6.43
C ASN A 104 4.15 14.86 7.67
N SER A 105 5.35 15.41 7.46
CA SER A 105 6.29 15.77 8.54
C SER A 105 5.72 16.79 9.54
N SER A 106 4.80 17.66 9.10
CA SER A 106 4.09 18.62 9.95
C SER A 106 2.92 18.01 10.74
N GLY A 107 2.62 16.72 10.57
CA GLY A 107 1.53 16.02 11.25
C GLY A 107 0.16 16.10 10.57
N SER A 108 0.04 16.84 9.47
CA SER A 108 -1.21 16.92 8.69
C SER A 108 -1.47 15.60 7.95
N THR A 109 -2.71 15.12 7.99
CA THR A 109 -3.09 13.89 7.29
C THR A 109 -3.15 14.13 5.79
N ILE A 110 -2.39 13.34 5.03
CA ILE A 110 -2.33 13.38 3.56
C ILE A 110 -3.08 12.22 2.91
N GLY A 111 -3.40 11.20 3.70
CA GLY A 111 -4.19 10.07 3.23
C GLY A 111 -4.56 9.10 4.34
N TYR A 112 -5.34 8.09 3.97
CA TYR A 112 -5.76 7.01 4.83
C TYR A 112 -5.49 5.67 4.16
N TYR A 113 -5.34 4.63 4.97
CA TYR A 113 -5.21 3.26 4.52
C TYR A 113 -6.09 2.32 5.36
N GLU A 114 -6.80 1.42 4.70
CA GLU A 114 -7.73 0.46 5.32
C GLU A 114 -7.31 -0.95 4.92
N ASP A 115 -7.05 -1.82 5.90
CA ASP A 115 -6.56 -3.20 5.69
C ASP A 115 -5.25 -3.32 4.88
N VAL A 116 -4.52 -2.22 4.70
CA VAL A 116 -3.20 -2.17 4.09
C VAL A 116 -2.13 -2.22 5.19
N ARG A 117 -1.03 -2.93 4.95
CA ARG A 117 0.17 -2.81 5.80
C ARG A 117 0.67 -1.37 5.81
N GLY A 118 0.86 -0.78 6.99
CA GLY A 118 1.31 0.62 7.10
C GLY A 118 2.58 0.95 6.30
N VAL A 119 3.52 0.00 6.23
CA VAL A 119 4.71 0.12 5.36
C VAL A 119 4.34 0.25 3.88
N HIS A 120 3.40 -0.54 3.36
CA HIS A 120 2.94 -0.40 1.97
C HIS A 120 2.28 0.95 1.71
N ALA A 121 1.51 1.46 2.67
CA ALA A 121 0.98 2.82 2.58
C ALA A 121 2.14 3.84 2.53
N ALA A 122 3.18 3.69 3.37
CA ALA A 122 4.34 4.56 3.30
C ALA A 122 5.07 4.50 1.94
N LEU A 123 5.29 3.29 1.40
CA LEU A 123 5.89 3.11 0.07
C LEU A 123 5.06 3.76 -1.03
N TYR A 124 3.74 3.66 -0.95
CA TYR A 124 2.82 4.30 -1.88
C TYR A 124 2.90 5.83 -1.79
N PHE A 125 2.67 6.40 -0.61
CA PHE A 125 2.52 7.84 -0.41
C PHE A 125 3.83 8.65 -0.43
N PHE A 126 4.98 8.02 -0.20
CA PHE A 126 6.25 8.75 -0.08
C PHE A 126 7.35 8.35 -1.06
N PHE A 127 7.26 7.19 -1.73
CA PHE A 127 8.38 6.67 -2.52
C PHE A 127 8.08 6.29 -3.97
N PHE A 128 6.94 5.65 -4.28
CA PHE A 128 6.80 5.00 -5.60
C PHE A 128 5.53 5.32 -6.38
N PHE A 129 4.42 5.70 -5.74
CA PHE A 129 3.11 5.76 -6.41
C PHE A 129 2.30 7.03 -6.07
N TYR A 130 2.95 8.04 -5.48
CA TYR A 130 2.34 9.30 -5.04
C TYR A 130 2.29 10.36 -6.14
#